data_AF-A0A8C9QMS6-F1
#
_entry.id   AF-A0A8C9QMS6-F1
#
_cell.length_a   1.000
_cell.length_b   1.000
_cell.length_c   1.000
_cell.angle_alpha   90.00
_cell.angle_beta   90.00
_cell.angle_gamma   90.00
#
_symmetry.space_group_name_H-M   'P 1'
#
loop_
_entity.id
_entity.type
_entity.pdbx_description
1 polymer ?
#
loop_
_entity_poly.entity_id
_entity_poly.type
_entity_poly.pdbx_seq_one_letter_code
_entity_poly.pdbx_strand_id
1 'polypeptide(L)'
;LARPERLGYGPQERDVQELIRRVSGLQDEADPNFQLALNFAWSNFRFHRFLDVNSHKIEKTIEGIYEKFIIHSDLSKAASWKKLTEEFLNSSLPSIKEIKTDAHYSILSLLLCLSDSPSNSNYVETPREKEVEKKDDFDWGKYLMEGEEIDLGPNVDTPNWSDDSEEEDSQQPLSREDSGIQVDRTPLEELDQNRNLGACLAARLTCVRPWV
;
A
#
# COMPACT_ATOMS: atom_id res chain seq x y z
N LEU A 1 36.02 42.18 15.38
CA LEU A 1 34.96 41.24 15.82
C LEU A 1 34.40 40.56 14.58
N ALA A 2 35.11 39.55 14.08
CA ALA A 2 34.66 38.75 12.95
C ALA A 2 33.63 37.74 13.46
N ARG A 3 32.41 37.81 12.90
CA ARG A 3 31.34 36.84 13.11
C ARG A 3 31.84 35.50 12.55
N PRO A 4 31.80 34.38 13.29
CA PRO A 4 32.24 33.12 12.71
C PRO A 4 31.28 32.76 11.58
N GLU A 5 31.85 32.51 10.41
CA GLU A 5 31.15 31.96 9.26
C GLU A 5 30.41 30.70 9.72
N ARG A 6 29.10 30.65 9.48
CA ARG A 6 28.30 29.46 9.74
C ARG A 6 28.87 28.36 8.84
N LEU A 7 29.63 27.44 9.44
CA LEU A 7 29.99 26.17 8.84
C LEU A 7 28.70 25.60 8.25
N GLY A 8 28.70 25.36 6.94
CA GLY A 8 27.56 24.78 6.26
C GLY A 8 27.29 23.42 6.88
N TYR A 9 26.25 23.35 7.71
CA TYR A 9 25.76 22.11 8.29
C TYR A 9 25.52 21.10 7.15
N GLY A 10 25.98 19.87 7.35
CA GLY A 10 25.76 18.77 6.40
C GLY A 10 24.25 18.53 6.18
N PRO A 11 23.83 17.85 5.11
CA PRO A 11 22.42 17.61 4.83
C PRO A 11 21.66 17.03 6.04
N GLN A 12 22.26 16.03 6.70
CA GLN A 12 21.70 15.38 7.89
C GLN A 12 21.54 16.33 9.09
N GLU A 13 22.48 17.25 9.30
CA GLU A 13 22.38 18.22 10.39
C GLU A 13 21.24 19.20 10.18
N ARG A 14 21.00 19.62 8.93
CA ARG A 14 19.85 20.45 8.58
C ARG A 14 18.53 19.71 8.77
N ASP A 15 18.49 18.43 8.39
CA ASP A 15 17.30 17.60 8.53
C ASP A 15 16.94 17.38 10.01
N VAL A 16 17.94 17.16 10.88
CA VAL A 16 17.71 17.02 12.33
C VAL A 16 17.24 18.33 12.96
N GLN A 17 17.80 19.47 12.54
CA GLN A 17 17.32 20.79 12.99
C GLN A 17 15.87 21.01 12.57
N GLU A 18 15.53 20.74 11.31
CA GLU A 18 14.16 20.90 10.83
C GLU A 18 13.18 19.95 11.53
N LEU A 19 13.59 18.70 11.79
CA LEU A 19 12.81 17.75 12.58
C LEU A 19 12.48 18.32 13.96
N ILE A 20 13.48 18.88 14.66
CA ILE A 20 13.27 19.50 15.98
C ILE A 20 12.30 20.68 15.87
N ARG A 21 12.45 21.56 14.87
CA ARG A 21 11.52 22.69 14.67
C ARG A 21 10.08 22.21 14.48
N ARG A 22 9.88 21.16 13.68
CA ARG A 22 8.54 20.62 13.38
C ARG A 22 7.92 19.88 14.55
N VAL A 23 8.69 19.11 15.30
CA VAL A 23 8.18 18.26 16.38
C VAL A 23 8.01 19.06 17.68
N SER A 24 8.95 19.95 18.00
CA SER A 24 8.92 20.72 19.27
C SER A 24 8.29 22.11 19.14
N GLY A 25 8.15 22.65 17.92
CA GLY A 25 7.66 24.00 17.69
C GLY A 25 8.68 25.11 17.98
N LEU A 26 9.91 24.77 18.38
CA LEU A 26 10.98 25.73 18.65
C LEU A 26 11.60 26.22 17.33
N GLN A 27 11.48 27.52 17.02
CA GLN A 27 11.99 28.10 15.76
C GLN A 27 13.36 28.76 15.90
N ASP A 28 13.69 29.27 17.10
CA ASP A 28 14.92 30.02 17.33
C ASP A 28 16.09 29.09 17.69
N GLU A 29 17.12 29.09 16.84
CA GLU A 29 18.36 28.33 17.08
C GLU A 29 19.16 28.87 18.26
N ALA A 30 18.99 30.15 18.61
CA ALA A 30 19.66 30.77 19.74
C ALA A 30 19.01 30.44 21.09
N ASP A 31 17.81 29.83 21.09
CA ASP A 31 17.14 29.40 22.32
C ASP A 31 17.95 28.25 22.98
N PRO A 32 18.31 28.38 24.27
CA PRO A 32 18.90 27.29 25.04
C PRO A 32 18.13 25.97 24.95
N ASN A 33 16.79 26.02 24.84
CA ASN A 33 15.96 24.83 24.71
C ASN A 33 16.15 24.13 23.36
N PHE A 34 16.34 24.89 22.29
CA PHE A 34 16.62 24.33 20.96
C PHE A 34 17.96 23.60 20.96
N GLN A 35 18.98 24.20 21.56
CA GLN A 35 20.31 23.58 21.69
C GLN A 35 20.27 22.32 22.57
N LEU A 36 19.47 22.32 23.65
CA LEU A 36 19.28 21.14 24.48
C LEU A 36 18.61 19.99 23.71
N ALA A 37 17.54 20.28 22.96
CA ALA A 37 16.85 19.30 22.13
C ALA A 37 17.76 18.74 21.03
N LEU A 38 18.58 19.60 20.40
CA LEU A 38 19.56 19.22 19.39
C LEU A 38 20.63 18.29 19.97
N ASN A 39 21.20 18.64 21.11
CA ASN A 39 22.18 17.80 21.81
C ASN A 39 21.57 16.46 22.24
N PHE A 40 20.33 16.47 22.71
CA PHE A 40 19.60 15.26 23.07
C PHE A 40 19.39 14.35 21.85
N ALA A 41 18.93 14.87 20.72
CA ALA A 41 18.72 14.10 19.49
C ALA A 41 20.02 13.43 19.02
N TRP A 42 21.11 14.21 18.91
CA TRP A 42 22.42 13.69 18.52
C TRP A 42 22.98 12.63 19.48
N SER A 43 22.78 12.84 20.78
CA SER A 43 23.17 11.85 21.79
C SER A 43 22.38 10.56 21.62
N ASN A 44 21.07 10.63 21.35
CA ASN A 44 20.27 9.43 21.10
C ASN A 44 20.71 8.71 19.82
N PHE A 45 20.96 9.42 18.73
CA PHE A 45 21.41 8.80 17.48
C PHE A 45 22.77 8.12 17.64
N ARG A 46 23.70 8.73 18.39
CA ARG A 46 25.04 8.17 18.60
C ARG A 46 25.08 6.97 19.53
N PHE A 47 24.19 6.93 20.53
CA PHE A 47 24.23 5.93 21.61
C PHE A 47 23.02 5.00 21.61
N HIS A 48 22.31 4.86 20.48
CA HIS A 48 21.22 3.90 20.39
C HIS A 48 21.74 2.46 20.58
N ARG A 49 20.92 1.60 21.19
CA ARG A 49 21.25 0.17 21.41
C ARG A 49 20.27 -0.77 20.72
N PHE A 50 19.50 -0.25 19.78
CA PHE A 50 18.54 -1.04 19.03
C PHE A 50 19.28 -1.92 18.02
N LEU A 51 18.74 -3.11 17.79
CA LEU A 51 19.17 -3.97 16.69
C LEU A 51 18.73 -3.35 15.36
N ASP A 52 19.41 -3.73 14.29
CA ASP A 52 18.98 -3.39 12.94
C ASP A 52 17.58 -3.91 12.65
N VAL A 53 16.91 -3.27 11.70
CA VAL A 53 15.51 -3.54 11.39
C VAL A 53 15.35 -4.93 10.81
N ASN A 54 14.46 -5.71 11.42
CA ASN A 54 14.16 -7.08 10.96
C ASN A 54 12.99 -7.07 9.98
N SER A 55 13.27 -7.28 8.69
CA SER A 55 12.26 -7.31 7.62
C SER A 55 11.12 -8.28 7.91
N HIS A 56 11.41 -9.52 8.31
CA HIS A 56 10.39 -10.53 8.61
C HIS A 56 9.46 -10.13 9.77
N LYS A 57 9.98 -9.47 10.80
CA LYS A 57 9.15 -8.98 11.92
C LYS A 57 8.19 -7.90 11.43
N ILE A 58 8.65 -7.00 10.57
CA ILE A 58 7.82 -5.95 9.98
C ILE A 58 6.76 -6.55 9.05
N GLU A 59 7.13 -7.50 8.18
CA GLU A 59 6.18 -8.21 7.30
C GLU A 59 5.08 -8.92 8.09
N LYS A 60 5.44 -9.65 9.15
CA LYS A 60 4.45 -10.27 10.05
C LYS A 60 3.52 -9.25 10.70
N THR A 61 4.05 -8.08 11.06
CA THR A 61 3.24 -7.02 11.67
C THR A 61 2.27 -6.42 10.66
N ILE A 62 2.71 -6.22 9.41
CA ILE A 62 1.87 -5.75 8.29
C ILE A 62 0.74 -6.73 8.01
N GLU A 63 1.06 -8.02 7.93
CA GLU A 63 0.06 -9.08 7.72
C GLU A 63 -0.94 -9.15 8.88
N GLY A 64 -0.47 -9.08 10.13
CA GLY A 64 -1.37 -9.09 11.29
C GLY A 64 -2.32 -7.88 11.33
N ILE A 65 -1.89 -6.71 10.83
CA ILE A 65 -2.77 -5.53 10.69
C ILE A 65 -3.80 -5.78 9.58
N TYR A 66 -3.39 -6.34 8.45
CA TYR A 66 -4.29 -6.73 7.36
C TYR A 66 -5.37 -7.71 7.84
N GLU A 67 -4.97 -8.79 8.51
CA GLU A 67 -5.89 -9.78 9.09
C GLU A 67 -6.88 -9.11 10.06
N LYS A 68 -6.40 -8.17 10.88
CA LYS A 68 -7.25 -7.43 11.79
C LYS A 68 -8.32 -6.62 11.05
N PHE A 69 -7.99 -5.98 9.93
CA PHE A 69 -8.99 -5.29 9.11
C PHE A 69 -10.04 -6.24 8.53
N ILE A 70 -9.62 -7.43 8.07
CA ILE A 70 -10.53 -8.47 7.58
C ILE A 70 -11.48 -8.93 8.69
N ILE A 71 -10.97 -9.21 9.89
CA ILE A 71 -11.78 -9.61 11.06
C ILE A 71 -12.81 -8.54 11.41
N HIS A 72 -12.44 -7.26 11.32
CA HIS A 72 -13.36 -6.14 11.56
C HIS A 72 -14.27 -5.80 10.36
N SER A 73 -14.23 -6.59 9.27
CA SER A 73 -15.01 -6.39 8.04
C SER A 73 -14.72 -5.07 7.30
N ASP A 74 -13.57 -4.43 7.58
CA ASP A 74 -13.10 -3.21 6.91
C ASP A 74 -12.36 -3.57 5.61
N LEU A 75 -13.08 -4.20 4.66
CA LEU A 75 -12.47 -4.78 3.44
C LEU A 75 -11.81 -3.75 2.53
N SER A 76 -12.37 -2.53 2.44
CA SER A 76 -11.79 -1.44 1.64
C SER A 76 -10.43 -1.02 2.20
N LYS A 77 -10.33 -0.82 3.52
CA LYS A 77 -9.06 -0.49 4.19
C LYS A 77 -8.07 -1.63 4.10
N ALA A 78 -8.51 -2.88 4.23
CA ALA A 78 -7.64 -4.05 4.09
C ALA A 78 -7.02 -4.11 2.68
N ALA A 79 -7.83 -3.91 1.64
CA ALA A 79 -7.36 -3.88 0.26
C ALA A 79 -6.38 -2.72 0.02
N SER A 80 -6.73 -1.51 0.46
CA SER A 80 -5.84 -0.34 0.36
C SER A 80 -4.54 -0.53 1.14
N TRP A 81 -4.59 -1.09 2.35
CA TRP A 81 -3.42 -1.36 3.18
C TRP A 81 -2.45 -2.32 2.48
N LYS A 82 -2.96 -3.45 2.00
CA LYS A 82 -2.14 -4.42 1.27
C LYS A 82 -1.54 -3.83 0.01
N LYS A 83 -2.36 -3.16 -0.81
CA LYS A 83 -1.91 -2.49 -2.03
C LYS A 83 -0.82 -1.45 -1.75
N LEU A 84 -1.02 -0.54 -0.78
CA LEU A 84 -0.09 0.54 -0.48
C LEU A 84 1.23 0.04 0.09
N THR A 85 1.18 -0.99 0.93
CA THR A 85 2.39 -1.58 1.52
C THR A 85 3.20 -2.35 0.48
N GLU A 86 2.53 -3.12 -0.40
CA GLU A 86 3.18 -3.79 -1.52
C GLU A 86 3.75 -2.79 -2.55
N GLU A 87 2.99 -1.76 -2.90
CA GLU A 87 3.42 -0.68 -3.80
C GLU A 87 4.64 0.04 -3.24
N PHE A 88 4.62 0.40 -1.96
CA PHE A 88 5.75 1.05 -1.30
C PHE A 88 7.00 0.16 -1.29
N LEU A 89 6.86 -1.11 -0.91
CA LEU A 89 7.98 -2.05 -0.88
C LEU A 89 8.62 -2.28 -2.26
N ASN A 90 7.81 -2.19 -3.33
CA ASN A 90 8.23 -2.36 -4.72
C ASN A 90 8.58 -1.05 -5.43
N SER A 91 8.40 0.10 -4.78
CA SER A 91 8.79 1.40 -5.33
C SER A 91 10.28 1.66 -5.14
N SER A 92 10.92 2.38 -6.06
CA SER A 92 12.29 2.84 -5.86
C SER A 92 12.32 4.06 -4.95
N LEU A 93 13.13 4.02 -3.89
CA LEU A 93 13.37 5.21 -3.07
C LEU A 93 14.26 6.20 -3.83
N PRO A 94 14.13 7.51 -3.61
CA PRO A 94 14.95 8.53 -4.28
C PRO A 94 16.46 8.30 -4.16
N SER A 95 16.89 7.61 -3.09
CA SER A 95 18.29 7.30 -2.82
C SER A 95 18.74 5.92 -3.33
N ILE A 96 17.82 4.98 -3.62
CA ILE A 96 18.15 3.57 -3.87
C ILE A 96 17.21 3.01 -4.94
N LYS A 97 17.78 2.54 -6.05
CA LYS A 97 17.02 1.90 -7.15
C LYS A 97 16.51 0.50 -6.81
N GLU A 98 17.04 -0.11 -5.76
CA GLU A 98 16.67 -1.45 -5.31
C GLU A 98 15.35 -1.46 -4.54
N ILE A 99 14.63 -2.58 -4.69
CA ILE A 99 13.33 -2.88 -4.12
C ILE A 99 13.51 -3.65 -2.81
N LYS A 100 12.62 -3.48 -1.82
CA LYS A 100 12.67 -4.18 -0.50
C LYS A 100 13.99 -4.02 0.24
N THR A 101 14.54 -2.81 0.25
CA THR A 101 15.78 -2.52 1.00
C THR A 101 15.52 -2.24 2.48
N ASP A 102 16.57 -2.30 3.29
CA ASP A 102 16.51 -2.01 4.74
C ASP A 102 15.93 -0.62 5.03
N ALA A 103 16.12 0.35 4.13
CA ALA A 103 15.53 1.67 4.25
C ALA A 103 13.99 1.64 4.21
N HIS A 104 13.39 0.80 3.36
CA HIS A 104 11.93 0.65 3.28
C HIS A 104 11.38 0.09 4.59
N TYR A 105 11.99 -1.00 5.09
CA TYR A 105 11.58 -1.60 6.35
C TYR A 105 11.82 -0.68 7.54
N SER A 106 12.88 0.15 7.50
CA SER A 106 13.17 1.14 8.55
C SER A 106 12.10 2.23 8.61
N ILE A 107 11.66 2.75 7.46
CA ILE A 107 10.57 3.73 7.40
C ILE A 107 9.27 3.11 7.92
N LEU A 108 8.94 1.89 7.49
CA LEU A 108 7.75 1.18 7.97
C LEU A 108 7.80 0.93 9.48
N SER A 109 8.96 0.52 10.00
CA SER A 109 9.18 0.33 11.44
C SER A 109 8.96 1.63 12.22
N LEU A 110 9.49 2.76 11.74
CA LEU A 110 9.27 4.06 12.35
C LEU A 110 7.78 4.44 12.36
N LEU A 111 7.09 4.28 11.24
CA LEU A 111 5.65 4.57 11.13
C LEU A 111 4.82 3.69 12.06
N LEU A 112 5.16 2.40 12.18
CA LEU A 112 4.52 1.48 13.10
C LEU A 112 4.76 1.89 14.56
N CYS A 113 5.98 2.31 14.91
CA CYS A 113 6.29 2.81 16.26
C CYS A 113 5.53 4.09 16.62
N LEU A 114 5.24 4.95 15.64
CA LEU A 114 4.46 6.18 15.83
C LEU A 114 2.95 5.93 15.83
N SER A 115 2.50 4.78 15.30
CA SER A 115 1.08 4.43 15.25
C SER A 115 0.60 3.91 16.60
N ASP A 116 -0.11 4.74 17.37
CA ASP A 116 -0.69 4.36 18.67
C ASP A 116 -1.72 3.21 18.51
N SER A 117 -2.42 3.15 17.37
CA SER A 117 -3.29 2.04 16.95
C SER A 117 -3.60 2.10 15.44
N PRO A 118 -2.89 1.34 14.59
CA PRO A 118 -3.08 1.41 13.13
C PRO A 118 -4.46 0.92 12.66
N SER A 119 -5.21 0.23 13.53
CA SER A 119 -6.51 -0.38 13.23
C SER A 119 -7.74 0.47 13.58
N ASN A 120 -7.58 1.52 14.39
CA ASN A 120 -8.69 2.36 14.85
C ASN A 120 -8.83 3.66 14.04
N SER A 121 -8.04 3.85 12.99
CA SER A 121 -8.09 5.03 12.14
C SER A 121 -9.23 4.95 11.12
N ASN A 122 -9.92 6.06 10.92
CA ASN A 122 -10.87 6.22 9.82
C ASN A 122 -10.07 6.70 8.59
N TYR A 123 -9.45 5.76 7.90
CA TYR A 123 -8.74 6.02 6.65
C TYR A 123 -9.65 5.78 5.45
N VAL A 124 -9.65 6.72 4.51
CA VAL A 124 -10.23 6.60 3.18
C VAL A 124 -9.11 6.91 2.20
N GLU A 125 -8.81 5.98 1.28
CA GLU A 125 -7.78 6.20 0.26
C GLU A 125 -8.20 7.39 -0.61
N THR A 126 -7.46 8.49 -0.51
CA THR A 126 -7.58 9.59 -1.48
C THR A 126 -7.14 9.07 -2.84
N PRO A 127 -7.96 9.20 -3.90
CA PRO A 127 -7.57 8.77 -5.24
C PRO A 127 -6.24 9.41 -5.61
N ARG A 128 -5.19 8.60 -5.70
CA ARG A 128 -3.92 9.08 -6.24
C ARG A 128 -4.11 9.25 -7.74
N GLU A 129 -3.77 10.42 -8.26
CA GLU A 129 -3.56 10.60 -9.69
C GLU A 129 -2.48 9.58 -10.08
N LYS A 130 -2.90 8.50 -10.76
CA LYS A 130 -1.94 7.60 -11.39
C LYS A 130 -1.12 8.48 -12.32
N GLU A 131 0.21 8.44 -12.21
CA GLU A 131 1.06 8.95 -13.28
C GLU A 131 0.57 8.26 -14.55
N VAL A 132 -0.12 9.02 -15.39
CA VAL A 132 -0.66 8.52 -16.65
C VAL A 132 0.58 8.11 -17.42
N GLU A 133 0.79 6.80 -17.54
CA GLU A 133 1.72 6.23 -18.51
C GLU A 133 1.51 7.03 -19.79
N LYS A 134 2.60 7.61 -20.31
CA LYS A 134 2.55 8.45 -21.52
C LYS A 134 1.65 7.71 -22.50
N LYS A 135 0.51 8.32 -22.84
CA LYS A 135 -0.33 7.79 -23.90
C LYS A 135 0.60 7.58 -25.07
N ASP A 136 0.81 6.34 -25.48
CA ASP A 136 1.53 6.07 -26.71
C ASP A 136 0.69 6.72 -27.80
N ASP A 137 1.18 7.83 -28.34
CA ASP A 137 0.68 8.48 -29.57
C ASP A 137 0.98 7.59 -30.80
N PHE A 138 1.04 6.27 -30.62
CA PHE A 138 1.29 5.31 -31.67
C PHE A 138 -0.01 5.03 -32.41
N ASP A 139 -0.07 5.49 -33.66
CA ASP A 139 -1.22 5.34 -34.54
C ASP A 139 -1.33 3.91 -35.07
N TRP A 140 -2.03 3.07 -34.31
CA TRP A 140 -2.35 1.68 -34.69
C TRP A 140 -3.06 1.59 -36.04
N GLY A 141 -3.88 2.58 -36.41
CA GLY A 141 -4.61 2.59 -37.67
C GLY A 141 -3.65 2.72 -38.84
N LYS A 142 -2.66 3.61 -38.73
CA LYS A 142 -1.60 3.74 -39.73
C LYS A 142 -0.74 2.48 -39.82
N TYR A 143 -0.34 1.91 -38.69
CA TYR A 143 0.50 0.70 -38.67
C TYR A 143 -0.21 -0.52 -39.28
N LEU A 144 -1.51 -0.70 -39.00
CA LEU A 144 -2.30 -1.79 -39.57
C LEU A 144 -2.50 -1.65 -41.09
N MET A 145 -2.48 -0.42 -41.61
CA MET A 145 -2.63 -0.15 -43.05
C MET A 145 -1.29 0.08 -43.77
N GLU A 146 -0.16 0.03 -43.06
CA GLU A 146 1.17 0.23 -43.65
C GLU A 146 1.57 -1.02 -44.45
N GLY A 147 1.30 -0.99 -45.76
CA GLY A 147 1.63 -2.06 -46.70
C GLY A 147 0.44 -2.58 -47.53
N GLU A 148 -0.77 -2.08 -47.29
CA GLU A 148 -1.96 -2.44 -48.07
C GLU A 148 -2.29 -1.33 -49.07
N GLU A 149 -1.84 -1.48 -50.32
CA GLU A 149 -2.42 -0.72 -51.44
C GLU A 149 -3.80 -1.31 -51.72
N ILE A 150 -4.85 -0.78 -51.07
CA ILE A 150 -6.23 -1.20 -51.31
C ILE A 150 -6.62 -0.70 -52.71
N ASP A 151 -6.32 -1.49 -53.74
CA ASP A 151 -6.86 -1.30 -55.08
C ASP A 151 -8.34 -1.71 -55.05
N LEU A 152 -9.21 -0.75 -54.70
CA LEU A 152 -10.67 -0.89 -54.80
C LEU A 152 -11.09 -0.83 -56.28
N GLY A 153 -10.60 -1.78 -57.07
CA GLY A 153 -11.09 -2.07 -58.41
C GLY A 153 -12.44 -2.82 -58.34
N PRO A 154 -13.26 -2.79 -59.40
CA PRO A 154 -14.67 -3.23 -59.33
C PRO A 154 -14.87 -4.74 -59.12
N ASN A 155 -13.80 -5.55 -59.06
CA ASN A 155 -13.86 -6.99 -58.88
C ASN A 155 -12.64 -7.45 -58.06
N VAL A 156 -12.70 -7.34 -56.73
CA VAL A 156 -11.82 -8.09 -55.83
C VAL A 156 -12.64 -9.25 -55.30
N ASP A 157 -12.25 -10.46 -55.69
CA ASP A 157 -12.83 -11.73 -55.23
C ASP A 157 -12.94 -11.73 -53.71
N THR A 158 -14.15 -11.51 -53.21
CA THR A 158 -14.49 -11.75 -51.82
C THR A 158 -14.34 -13.25 -51.61
N PRO A 159 -13.49 -13.75 -50.70
CA PRO A 159 -13.45 -15.17 -50.41
C PRO A 159 -14.83 -15.57 -49.93
N ASN A 160 -15.53 -16.37 -50.74
CA ASN A 160 -16.76 -17.02 -50.33
C ASN A 160 -16.39 -17.97 -49.20
N TRP A 161 -16.63 -17.57 -47.96
CA TRP A 161 -16.74 -18.51 -46.86
C TRP A 161 -17.98 -19.32 -47.19
N SER A 162 -17.75 -20.45 -47.87
CA SER A 162 -18.79 -21.35 -48.31
C SER A 162 -19.71 -21.64 -47.14
N ASP A 163 -20.94 -21.18 -47.29
CA ASP A 163 -22.13 -21.62 -46.57
C ASP A 163 -22.31 -23.12 -46.86
N ASP A 164 -21.56 -23.95 -46.13
CA ASP A 164 -21.55 -25.39 -46.32
C ASP A 164 -22.66 -26.01 -45.47
N SER A 165 -23.82 -26.11 -46.13
CA SER A 165 -24.90 -27.08 -45.94
C SER A 165 -25.73 -27.05 -44.65
N GLU A 166 -27.01 -26.72 -44.85
CA GLU A 166 -28.14 -27.09 -44.00
C GLU A 166 -28.20 -28.63 -43.81
N GLU A 167 -27.90 -29.10 -42.60
CA GLU A 167 -28.45 -30.36 -42.08
C GLU A 167 -29.20 -30.04 -40.78
N GLU A 168 -30.55 -30.04 -40.87
CA GLU A 168 -31.41 -30.23 -39.71
C GLU A 168 -31.10 -31.61 -39.11
N ASP A 169 -30.32 -31.66 -38.04
CA ASP A 169 -30.37 -32.78 -37.11
C ASP A 169 -30.39 -32.28 -35.66
N SER A 170 -31.58 -32.38 -35.09
CA SER A 170 -31.85 -32.66 -33.68
C SER A 170 -31.02 -31.90 -32.63
N GLN A 171 -31.62 -30.86 -32.04
CA GLN A 171 -31.24 -30.37 -30.71
C GLN A 171 -31.28 -31.52 -29.69
N GLN A 172 -30.17 -32.23 -29.50
CA GLN A 172 -29.97 -33.08 -28.33
C GLN A 172 -29.88 -32.15 -27.12
N PRO A 173 -30.77 -32.25 -26.12
CA PRO A 173 -30.55 -31.56 -24.86
C PRO A 173 -29.26 -32.11 -24.26
N LEU A 174 -28.28 -31.23 -24.02
CA LEU A 174 -27.07 -31.55 -23.27
C LEU A 174 -27.51 -32.10 -21.90
N SER A 175 -27.43 -33.42 -21.76
CA SER A 175 -27.72 -34.12 -20.52
C SER A 175 -26.73 -33.65 -19.46
N ARG A 176 -27.27 -33.05 -18.41
CA ARG A 176 -26.54 -32.34 -17.38
C ARG A 176 -26.29 -33.27 -16.20
N GLU A 177 -25.66 -34.40 -16.47
CA GLU A 177 -25.38 -35.44 -15.48
C GLU A 177 -23.93 -35.89 -15.49
N ASP A 178 -22.99 -34.95 -15.28
CA ASP A 178 -21.86 -35.24 -14.39
C ASP A 178 -21.20 -33.94 -13.95
N SER A 179 -21.73 -33.33 -12.90
CA SER A 179 -20.95 -32.43 -12.06
C SER A 179 -21.28 -32.83 -10.64
N GLY A 180 -20.53 -33.80 -10.12
CA GLY A 180 -20.54 -34.24 -8.74
C GLY A 180 -20.14 -33.12 -7.78
N ILE A 181 -21.00 -32.11 -7.66
CA ILE A 181 -20.87 -31.05 -6.67
C ILE A 181 -21.92 -31.33 -5.59
N GLN A 182 -21.44 -31.82 -4.44
CA GLN A 182 -22.27 -31.96 -3.26
C GLN A 182 -22.58 -30.56 -2.74
N VAL A 183 -23.83 -30.15 -2.88
CA VAL A 183 -24.37 -28.98 -2.20
C VAL A 183 -24.60 -29.40 -0.75
N ASP A 184 -23.69 -29.03 0.15
CA ASP A 184 -23.93 -29.12 1.58
C ASP A 184 -25.12 -28.23 1.95
N ARG A 185 -26.29 -28.87 2.10
CA ARG A 185 -27.44 -28.28 2.78
C ARG A 185 -27.16 -28.32 4.28
N THR A 186 -26.58 -27.26 4.81
CA THR A 186 -26.69 -26.97 6.25
C THR A 186 -28.12 -26.49 6.55
N PRO A 187 -28.85 -27.13 7.47
CA PRO A 187 -30.16 -26.62 7.90
C PRO A 187 -30.00 -25.31 8.67
N LEU A 188 -30.81 -24.33 8.29
CA LEU A 188 -31.03 -23.09 9.02
C LEU A 188 -32.13 -23.34 10.07
N GLU A 189 -31.78 -23.20 11.35
CA GLU A 189 -32.64 -22.93 12.54
C GLU A 189 -31.71 -23.08 13.77
N GLU A 190 -31.64 -22.23 14.80
CA GLU A 190 -32.61 -21.30 15.37
C GLU A 190 -31.93 -20.04 15.95
N LEU A 191 -32.73 -18.99 15.97
CA LEU A 191 -32.60 -17.76 16.72
C LEU A 191 -32.64 -18.08 18.23
N ASP A 192 -31.68 -17.64 19.04
CA ASP A 192 -32.07 -17.21 20.38
C ASP A 192 -31.19 -16.12 20.99
N GLN A 193 -31.92 -15.16 21.54
CA GLN A 193 -31.44 -13.94 22.17
C GLN A 193 -31.04 -14.26 23.61
N ASN A 194 -29.86 -13.84 24.07
CA ASN A 194 -29.78 -13.43 25.46
C ASN A 194 -28.85 -12.23 25.68
N ARG A 195 -29.49 -11.18 26.21
CA ARG A 195 -28.88 -9.97 26.72
C ARG A 195 -27.95 -10.31 27.87
N ASN A 196 -26.77 -9.71 27.91
CA ASN A 196 -26.27 -9.23 29.20
C ASN A 196 -25.48 -7.93 29.03
N LEU A 197 -26.07 -6.87 29.58
CA LEU A 197 -25.44 -5.60 29.85
C LEU A 197 -24.41 -5.80 30.96
N GLY A 198 -23.14 -5.56 30.66
CA GLY A 198 -22.05 -5.55 31.64
C GLY A 198 -21.10 -4.41 31.35
N ALA A 199 -21.30 -3.29 32.06
CA ALA A 199 -20.44 -2.13 32.03
C ALA A 199 -19.00 -2.48 32.45
N CYS A 200 -18.01 -1.81 31.84
CA CYS A 200 -16.77 -1.40 32.50
C CYS A 200 -16.20 -0.17 31.79
N LEU A 201 -16.49 1.00 32.38
CA LEU A 201 -15.74 2.22 32.17
C LEU A 201 -14.33 2.07 32.77
N ALA A 202 -13.41 2.84 32.20
CA ALA A 202 -12.10 3.23 32.72
C ALA A 202 -10.94 2.23 32.60
N ALA A 203 -10.02 2.52 31.67
CA ALA A 203 -8.66 2.92 32.01
C ALA A 203 -7.96 3.53 30.78
N ARG A 204 -7.78 4.86 30.79
CA ARG A 204 -6.62 5.49 30.15
C ARG A 204 -5.44 5.23 31.08
N LEU A 205 -4.31 4.77 30.54
CA LEU A 205 -2.95 5.28 30.77
C LEU A 205 -1.93 4.28 30.21
N THR A 206 -1.09 4.80 29.29
CA THR A 206 0.30 4.42 29.02
C THR A 206 0.58 2.92 28.83
N CYS A 207 0.59 2.46 27.58
CA CYS A 207 1.34 1.27 27.19
C CYS A 207 2.51 1.69 26.29
N VAL A 208 3.59 2.19 26.90
CA VAL A 208 4.92 1.98 26.34
C VAL A 208 5.17 0.49 26.49
N ARG A 209 4.97 -0.29 25.42
CA ARG A 209 5.34 -1.71 25.41
C ARG A 209 6.79 -1.84 24.93
N PRO A 210 7.72 -2.28 25.79
CA PRO A 210 9.03 -2.74 25.34
C PRO A 210 8.82 -4.12 24.70
N TRP A 211 9.18 -4.27 23.42
CA TRP A 211 9.33 -5.59 22.83
C TRP A 211 10.75 -6.08 23.11
N VAL A 212 10.84 -7.15 23.90
CA VAL A 212 11.96 -8.10 23.90
C VAL A 212 11.90 -8.90 22.59
#